data_AF-A0A8T3XY12-F1
#
_entry.id   AF-A0A8T3XY12-F1
#
_cell.length_a   1.000
_cell.length_b   1.000
_cell.length_c   1.000
_cell.angle_alpha   90.00
_cell.angle_beta   90.00
_cell.angle_gamma   90.00
#
_symmetry.space_group_name_H-M   'P 1'
#
loop_
_entity.id
_entity.type
_entity.pdbx_description
1 polymer ?
#
loop_
_entity_poly.entity_id
_entity_poly.type
_entity_poly.pdbx_seq_one_letter_code
_entity_poly.pdbx_strand_id
1 'polypeptide(L)' 'MKIKLSATFEGKCSICGKKSVVFSAGDEDTHKTVTVCKSCADDFGSKPTAEIIEEYGKKDDKAFEEGLRVEKKGTAS' A
#
# COMPACT_ATOMS: atom_id res chain seq x y z
N MET A 1 5.76 -14.56 -0.89
CA MET A 1 5.79 -13.09 -0.92
C MET A 1 5.50 -12.61 -2.33
N LYS A 2 4.24 -12.29 -2.59
CA LYS A 2 3.81 -11.58 -3.80
C LYS A 2 3.59 -10.12 -3.42
N ILE A 3 4.60 -9.30 -3.67
CA ILE A 3 4.55 -7.86 -3.35
C ILE A 3 3.86 -7.12 -4.50
N LYS A 4 2.79 -6.39 -4.19
CA LYS A 4 2.11 -5.44 -5.08
C LYS A 4 2.47 -4.02 -4.67
N LEU A 5 2.97 -3.24 -5.64
CA LEU A 5 3.15 -1.80 -5.51
C LEU A 5 1.93 -1.12 -6.13
N SER A 6 1.26 -0.29 -5.33
CA SER A 6 0.14 0.53 -5.79
C SER A 6 0.63 1.92 -6.19
N ALA A 7 -0.22 2.66 -6.89
CA ALA A 7 0.06 4.02 -7.34
C ALA A 7 0.45 4.96 -6.18
N THR A 8 1.19 6.04 -6.50
CA THR A 8 1.48 7.13 -5.57
C THR A 8 0.25 7.99 -5.34
N PHE A 9 -0.05 8.32 -4.08
CA PHE A 9 -1.14 9.22 -3.69
C PHE A 9 -0.74 10.09 -2.50
N GLU A 10 -1.46 11.17 -2.24
CA GLU A 10 -1.25 11.97 -1.04
C GLU A 10 -1.83 11.27 0.19
N GLY A 11 -0.96 10.95 1.14
CA GLY A 11 -1.32 10.16 2.30
C GLY A 11 -0.37 10.39 3.47
N LYS A 12 -0.60 9.67 4.56
CA LYS A 12 0.28 9.71 5.72
C LYS A 12 1.31 8.59 5.59
N CYS A 13 2.59 8.91 5.69
CA CYS A 13 3.64 7.90 5.72
C CYS A 13 3.52 7.08 7.01
N SER A 14 3.49 5.75 6.91
CA SER A 14 3.43 4.85 8.06
C SER A 14 4.72 4.84 8.88
N ILE A 15 5.84 5.29 8.29
CA ILE A 15 7.16 5.28 8.91
C ILE A 15 7.42 6.57 9.67
N CYS A 16 7.35 7.72 8.98
CA CYS A 16 7.64 9.02 9.60
C CYS A 16 6.40 9.79 10.08
N GLY A 17 5.19 9.30 9.80
CA GLY A 17 3.93 9.93 10.19
C GLY A 17 3.60 11.24 9.47
N LYS A 18 4.45 11.72 8.55
CA LYS A 18 4.22 12.97 7.81
C LYS A 18 3.23 12.76 6.66
N LYS A 19 2.39 13.76 6.42
CA LYS A 19 1.47 13.81 5.28
C LYS A 19 2.24 14.30 4.05
N SER A 20 2.31 13.49 3.00
CA SER A 20 3.06 13.77 1.77
C SER A 20 2.63 12.81 0.65
N VAL A 21 3.25 12.93 -0.53
CA VAL A 21 3.09 11.92 -1.58
C VAL A 21 3.75 10.62 -1.11
N VAL A 22 2.93 9.60 -0.92
CA VAL A 22 3.30 8.25 -0.49
C VAL A 22 2.94 7.24 -1.58
N PHE A 23 3.58 6.08 -1.56
CA PHE A 23 3.13 4.91 -2.29
C PHE A 23 2.76 3.80 -1.31
N SER A 24 1.80 2.97 -1.68
CA SER A 24 1.48 1.76 -0.92
C SER A 24 2.22 0.57 -1.49
N ALA A 25 2.87 -0.20 -0.63
CA ALA A 25 3.35 -1.53 -0.93
C ALA A 25 2.56 -2.53 -0.08
N GLY A 26 2.10 -3.61 -0.69
CA GLY A 26 1.39 -4.66 0.02
C GLY A 26 1.94 -6.04 -0.34
N ASP A 27 1.88 -6.97 0.59
CA ASP A 27 2.16 -8.38 0.36
C ASP A 27 0.86 -9.18 0.39
N GLU A 28 0.55 -9.83 -0.72
CA GLU A 28 -0.69 -10.59 -0.92
C GLU A 28 -0.69 -11.93 -0.14
N ASP A 29 0.47 -12.48 0.20
CA ASP A 29 0.54 -13.69 1.03
C ASP A 29 0.14 -13.39 2.49
N THR A 30 0.59 -12.26 3.03
CA THR A 30 0.40 -11.88 4.44
C THR A 30 -0.75 -10.90 4.66
N HIS A 31 -1.36 -10.40 3.57
CA HIS A 31 -2.34 -9.31 3.58
C HIS A 31 -1.85 -8.07 4.35
N LYS A 32 -0.53 -7.82 4.33
CA LYS A 32 0.06 -6.65 4.97
C LYS A 32 0.21 -5.53 3.95
N THR A 33 -0.12 -4.30 4.33
CA THR A 33 0.14 -3.10 3.54
C THR A 33 0.90 -2.06 4.33
N VAL A 34 1.78 -1.33 3.66
CA VAL A 34 2.54 -0.22 4.21
C VAL A 34 2.51 0.95 3.25
N THR A 35 2.38 2.16 3.79
CA THR A 35 2.47 3.42 3.04
C THR A 35 3.79 4.11 3.35
N VAL A 36 4.57 4.41 2.32
CA VAL A 36 5.92 4.98 2.46
C VAL A 36 6.04 6.24 1.61
N CYS A 37 6.58 7.32 2.19
CA CYS A 37 6.88 8.53 1.43
C CYS A 37 8.20 8.41 0.67
N LYS A 38 8.36 9.19 -0.40
CA LYS A 38 9.58 9.19 -1.20
C LYS A 38 10.85 9.38 -0.36
N SER A 39 10.83 10.30 0.60
CA SER A 39 11.99 10.56 1.46
C SER A 39 12.37 9.36 2.32
N CYS A 40 11.40 8.66 2.90
CA CYS A 40 11.69 7.43 3.65
C CYS A 40 12.18 6.33 2.71
N ALA A 41 11.55 6.16 1.55
CA ALA A 41 11.96 5.16 0.58
C ALA A 41 13.40 5.35 0.08
N ASP A 42 13.82 6.61 -0.09
CA ASP A 42 15.20 6.98 -0.44
C ASP A 42 16.18 6.64 0.69
N ASP A 43 15.80 6.92 1.94
CA ASP A 43 16.57 6.57 3.15
C ASP A 43 16.72 5.05 3.32
N PHE A 44 15.69 4.29 2.92
CA PHE A 44 15.70 2.83 2.88
C PHE A 44 16.40 2.26 1.64
N GLY A 45 17.15 3.03 0.84
CA GLY A 45 17.64 2.71 -0.51
C GLY A 45 18.35 1.36 -0.77
N SER A 46 18.53 0.49 0.21
CA SER A 46 18.95 -0.92 0.04
C SER A 46 18.10 -1.95 0.79
N LYS A 47 17.09 -1.55 1.58
CA LYS A 47 16.18 -2.49 2.23
C LYS A 47 15.17 -3.03 1.23
N PRO A 48 14.96 -4.36 1.17
CA PRO A 48 13.92 -4.93 0.34
C PRO A 48 12.54 -4.51 0.85
N THR A 49 11.62 -4.23 -0.07
CA THR A 49 10.22 -3.89 0.25
C THR A 49 9.54 -4.93 1.14
N ALA A 50 9.95 -6.20 1.03
CA ALA A 50 9.52 -7.30 1.91
C ALA A 50 9.75 -6.99 3.40
N GLU A 51 10.99 -6.63 3.78
CA GLU A 51 11.32 -6.30 5.16
C GLU A 51 10.53 -5.09 5.66
N ILE A 52 10.33 -4.09 4.81
CA ILE A 52 9.55 -2.89 5.16
C ILE A 52 8.09 -3.25 5.42
N ILE A 53 7.51 -4.14 4.61
CA ILE A 53 6.14 -4.65 4.83
C ILE A 53 6.08 -5.53 6.08
N GLU A 54 7.11 -6.29 6.40
CA GLU A 54 7.12 -7.11 7.62
C GLU A 54 7.22 -6.26 8.90
N GLU A 55 8.11 -5.26 8.91
CA GLU A 55 8.39 -4.38 10.05
C GLU A 55 7.29 -3.31 10.26
N TYR A 56 6.87 -2.66 9.18
CA TYR A 56 5.97 -1.50 9.22
C TYR A 56 4.60 -1.77 8.61
N GLY A 57 4.44 -2.89 7.91
CA GLY A 57 3.17 -3.25 7.29
C GLY A 57 2.13 -3.63 8.32
N LYS A 58 0.94 -3.07 8.14
CA LYS A 58 -0.23 -3.39 8.94
C LYS A 58 -1.09 -4.36 8.16
N LYS A 59 -1.68 -5.33 8.88
CA LYS A 59 -2.61 -6.26 8.28
C LYS A 59 -3.85 -5.49 7.83
N ASP A 60 -4.09 -5.47 6.54
CA ASP A 60 -5.18 -4.72 5.91
C ASP A 60 -5.88 -5.66 4.92
N ASP A 61 -6.69 -6.58 5.46
CA ASP A 61 -7.49 -7.51 4.66
C ASP A 61 -8.44 -6.77 3.70
N LYS A 62 -8.86 -5.54 4.03
CA LYS A 62 -9.71 -4.69 3.17
C LYS A 62 -9.02 -4.14 1.93
N ALA A 63 -7.70 -3.92 1.97
CA ALA A 63 -6.93 -3.51 0.80
C ALA A 63 -6.80 -4.62 -0.25
N PHE A 64 -7.00 -5.88 0.17
CA PHE A 64 -6.95 -7.08 -0.68
C PHE A 64 -8.33 -7.68 -0.97
N GLU A 65 -9.38 -7.30 -0.23
CA GLU A 65 -10.75 -7.53 -0.70
C GLU A 65 -10.88 -6.89 -2.08
N GLU A 66 -11.24 -7.71 -3.09
CA GLU A 66 -11.56 -7.22 -4.42
C GLU A 66 -12.53 -6.06 -4.26
N GLY A 67 -12.04 -4.84 -4.51
CA GLY A 67 -12.86 -3.64 -4.44
C GLY A 67 -14.13 -3.94 -5.20
N LEU A 68 -15.27 -3.80 -4.51
CA LEU A 68 -16.60 -4.15 -4.95
C LEU A 68 -16.64 -3.95 -6.47
N ARG A 69 -16.62 -5.05 -7.23
CA ARG A 69 -16.83 -4.97 -8.67
C ARG A 69 -18.22 -4.41 -8.77
N VAL A 70 -18.32 -3.09 -8.91
CA VAL A 70 -19.52 -2.47 -9.39
C VAL A 70 -19.59 -3.00 -10.81
N GLU A 71 -20.19 -4.18 -10.97
CA GLU A 71 -20.92 -4.47 -12.18
C GLU A 71 -21.68 -3.17 -12.42
N LYS A 72 -21.32 -2.46 -13.49
CA LYS A 72 -22.19 -1.41 -14.03
C LYS A 72 -23.49 -2.13 -14.37
N LYS A 73 -24.37 -2.35 -13.38
CA LYS A 73 -25.79 -2.48 -13.64
C LYS A 73 -26.15 -1.12 -14.19
N GLY A 74 -26.23 -1.10 -15.52
CA GLY A 74 -26.60 0.07 -16.27
C GLY A 74 -27.81 0.70 -15.59
N THR A 75 -27.66 1.99 -15.29
CA THR A 75 -28.80 2.88 -15.26
C THR A 75 -29.41 2.82 -16.66
N ALA A 76 -30.33 1.88 -16.86
CA ALA A 76 -31.28 1.91 -17.95
C ALA A 76 -32.54 2.59 -17.39
N SER A 77 -32.79 3.76 -17.98
CA SER A 77 -33.99 4.59 -18.05
C SER A 77 -35.25 4.16 -17.31
#